data_AF-A0A183U510-F1
#
_entry.id   AF-A0A183U510-F1
#
_cell.length_a   1.000
_cell.length_b   1.000
_cell.length_c   1.000
_cell.angle_alpha   90.00
_cell.angle_beta   90.00
_cell.angle_gamma   90.00
#
_symmetry.space_group_name_H-M   'P 1'
#
loop_
_entity.id
_entity.type
_entity.pdbx_description
1 polymer ?
#
loop_
_entity_poly.entity_id
_entity_poly.type
_entity_poly.pdbx_seq_one_letter_code
_entity_poly.pdbx_strand_id
1 'polypeptide(L)'
;MRLSWGAEVLEIAYNDYANAQQRSNIVCEFYGNEYRLFKAEGDKITTLNEIIDKDPAKKTAIMKNLEELLKDIVQKSQVKLSLTHRLLNEFLSFCNAEQKSEMIDSLKDHIPEVCRFRFCLV
;
A
#
# COMPACT_ATOMS: atom_id res chain seq x y z
N MET A 1 8.70 0.94 6.03
CA MET A 1 9.13 2.09 5.21
C MET A 1 9.33 3.32 6.11
N ARG A 2 10.24 3.22 7.09
CA ARG A 2 10.45 4.26 8.12
C ARG A 2 11.74 5.06 7.93
N LEU A 3 12.65 4.55 7.09
CA LEU A 3 13.93 5.16 6.72
C LEU A 3 13.88 5.44 5.22
N SER A 4 14.27 6.64 4.80
CA SER A 4 14.24 7.08 3.39
C SER A 4 15.00 6.13 2.48
N TRP A 5 16.23 5.77 2.86
CA TRP A 5 17.12 4.86 2.15
C TRP A 5 16.53 3.44 2.00
N GLY A 6 15.91 2.92 3.06
CA GLY A 6 15.31 1.59 3.02
C GLY A 6 14.09 1.50 2.10
N ALA A 7 13.37 2.61 1.93
CA ALA A 7 12.25 2.68 1.01
C ALA A 7 12.70 2.73 -0.45
N GLU A 8 13.81 3.42 -0.73
CA GLU A 8 14.40 3.52 -2.06
C GLU A 8 14.95 2.15 -2.53
N VAL A 9 15.64 1.43 -1.63
CA VAL A 9 16.07 0.05 -1.90
C VAL A 9 14.87 -0.87 -2.16
N LEU A 10 13.80 -0.71 -1.38
CA LEU A 10 12.59 -1.51 -1.55
C LEU A 10 11.89 -1.22 -2.89
N GLU A 11 11.84 0.04 -3.31
CA GLU A 11 11.31 0.46 -4.61
C GLU A 11 12.12 -0.12 -5.76
N ILE A 12 13.47 -0.08 -5.69
CA ILE A 12 14.34 -0.67 -6.71
C ILE A 12 14.12 -2.18 -6.78
N ALA A 13 14.09 -2.86 -5.63
CA ALA A 13 13.81 -4.30 -5.57
C ALA A 13 12.42 -4.63 -6.16
N TYR A 14 11.41 -3.81 -5.88
CA TYR A 14 10.05 -4.00 -6.37
C TYR A 14 9.92 -3.79 -7.89
N ASN A 15 10.54 -2.73 -8.43
CA ASN A 15 10.44 -2.42 -9.85
C ASN A 15 11.36 -3.26 -10.72
N ASP A 16 12.62 -3.41 -10.34
CA ASP A 16 13.66 -3.94 -11.22
C ASP A 16 13.83 -5.47 -11.07
N TYR A 17 13.59 -6.01 -9.87
CA TYR A 17 13.92 -7.41 -9.55
C TYR A 17 12.74 -8.32 -9.22
N ALA A 18 11.60 -7.78 -8.79
CA ALA A 18 10.48 -8.60 -8.28
C ALA A 18 9.56 -9.12 -9.40
N ASN A 19 9.32 -10.44 -9.42
CA ASN A 19 8.26 -11.06 -10.23
C ASN A 19 6.85 -10.70 -9.73
N ALA A 20 5.82 -10.91 -10.54
CA ALA A 20 4.42 -10.59 -10.19
C ALA A 20 3.99 -11.18 -8.83
N GLN A 21 4.34 -12.43 -8.55
CA GLN A 21 4.07 -13.09 -7.26
C GLN A 21 4.82 -12.42 -6.10
N GLN A 22 6.08 -12.03 -6.31
CA GLN A 22 6.92 -11.39 -5.30
C GLN A 22 6.44 -9.97 -5.01
N ARG A 23 6.03 -9.22 -6.04
CA ARG A 23 5.40 -7.90 -5.91
C ARG A 23 4.14 -7.99 -5.07
N SER A 24 3.27 -8.96 -5.36
CA SER A 24 2.08 -9.21 -4.55
C SER A 24 2.45 -9.53 -3.10
N ASN A 25 3.41 -10.42 -2.87
CA ASN A 25 3.89 -10.75 -1.53
C ASN A 25 4.45 -9.56 -0.75
N ILE A 26 5.20 -8.67 -1.40
CA ILE A 26 5.74 -7.45 -0.78
C ILE A 26 4.59 -6.55 -0.32
N VAL A 27 3.63 -6.26 -1.22
CA VAL A 27 2.43 -5.48 -0.91
C VAL A 27 1.65 -6.12 0.23
N CYS A 28 1.59 -7.45 0.25
CA CYS A 28 0.85 -8.18 1.26
C CYS A 28 1.43 -8.09 2.68
N GLU A 29 2.76 -7.98 2.82
CA GLU A 29 3.37 -7.75 4.13
C GLU A 29 2.98 -6.38 4.72
N PHE A 30 2.58 -5.40 3.89
CA PHE A 30 2.10 -4.10 4.36
C PHE A 30 0.66 -4.12 4.89
N TYR A 31 -0.14 -5.13 4.55
CA TYR A 31 -1.47 -5.31 5.15
C TYR A 31 -1.41 -5.70 6.63
N GLY A 32 -0.25 -6.18 7.10
CA GLY A 32 0.03 -6.45 8.50
C GLY A 32 -0.07 -7.93 8.88
N ASN A 33 0.08 -8.21 10.17
CA ASN A 33 0.19 -9.58 10.72
C ASN A 33 -1.07 -10.44 10.45
N GLU A 34 -2.21 -9.80 10.21
CA GLU A 34 -3.47 -10.47 9.91
C GLU A 34 -3.44 -11.19 8.56
N TYR A 35 -2.67 -10.68 7.59
CA TYR A 35 -2.44 -11.34 6.30
C TYR A 35 -1.52 -12.58 6.45
N ARG A 36 -0.55 -12.52 7.37
CA ARG A 36 0.43 -13.60 7.59
C ARG A 36 -0.21 -14.92 8.01
N LEU A 37 -1.31 -14.85 8.78
CA LEU A 37 -2.06 -16.03 9.22
C LEU A 37 -2.63 -16.81 8.02
N PHE A 38 -3.19 -16.09 7.04
CA PHE A 38 -3.74 -16.74 5.85
C PHE A 38 -2.68 -17.30 4.90
N LYS A 39 -1.49 -16.69 4.87
CA LYS A 39 -0.33 -17.21 4.11
C LYS A 39 0.25 -18.49 4.73
N ALA A 40 0.17 -18.64 6.05
CA ALA A 40 0.65 -19.82 6.78
C ALA A 40 -0.25 -21.06 6.56
N GLU A 41 -1.52 -20.87 6.22
CA GLU A 41 -2.46 -21.95 5.88
C GLU A 41 -2.25 -22.55 4.48
N GLY A 42 -1.21 -22.13 3.74
CA GLY A 42 -0.87 -22.69 2.43
C GLY A 42 -1.77 -22.21 1.29
N ASP A 43 -2.68 -21.28 1.58
CA ASP A 43 -3.63 -20.74 0.63
C ASP A 43 -2.92 -19.71 -0.26
N LYS A 44 -2.93 -19.95 -1.58
CA LYS A 44 -2.43 -19.02 -2.60
C LYS A 44 -3.37 -17.83 -2.72
N ILE A 45 -3.60 -17.12 -1.62
CA ILE A 45 -4.46 -15.95 -1.62
C ILE A 45 -3.79 -14.90 -2.49
N THR A 46 -4.44 -14.65 -3.61
CA THR A 46 -3.85 -13.89 -4.71
C THR A 46 -4.23 -12.42 -4.61
N THR A 47 -5.25 -12.05 -3.83
CA THR A 47 -5.82 -10.69 -3.86
C THR A 47 -6.56 -10.34 -2.56
N LEU A 48 -6.49 -9.07 -2.14
CA LEU A 48 -7.14 -8.54 -0.94
C LEU A 48 -8.66 -8.83 -0.90
N ASN A 49 -9.31 -8.94 -2.06
CA ASN A 49 -10.72 -9.32 -2.19
C ASN A 49 -11.04 -10.68 -1.55
N GLU A 50 -10.19 -11.69 -1.75
CA GLU A 50 -10.41 -13.04 -1.22
C GLU A 50 -10.30 -13.08 0.31
N ILE A 51 -9.51 -12.17 0.89
CA ILE A 51 -9.36 -12.04 2.35
C ILE A 51 -10.57 -11.40 2.96
N ILE A 52 -11.08 -10.37 2.29
CA ILE A 52 -12.29 -9.67 2.71
C ILE A 52 -13.51 -10.60 2.64
N ASP A 53 -13.55 -11.47 1.62
CA ASP A 53 -14.61 -12.48 1.48
C ASP A 53 -14.55 -13.53 2.60
N LYS A 54 -13.34 -13.95 2.99
CA LYS A 54 -13.14 -14.92 4.08
C LYS A 54 -13.42 -14.36 5.48
N ASP A 55 -13.02 -13.12 5.78
CA ASP A 55 -13.23 -12.52 7.10
C ASP A 55 -13.44 -10.99 7.03
N PRO A 56 -14.71 -10.54 7.05
CA PRO A 56 -15.03 -9.11 6.98
C PRO A 56 -14.72 -8.36 8.28
N ALA A 57 -14.50 -9.04 9.40
CA ALA A 57 -14.14 -8.39 10.67
C ALA A 57 -12.67 -7.92 10.66
N LYS A 58 -11.78 -8.71 10.06
CA LYS A 58 -10.36 -8.35 9.85
C LYS A 58 -10.16 -7.24 8.81
N LYS A 59 -11.10 -7.08 7.87
CA LYS A 59 -11.08 -5.98 6.89
C LYS A 59 -10.87 -4.62 7.57
N THR A 60 -11.63 -4.33 8.63
CA THR A 60 -11.58 -3.04 9.33
C THR A 60 -10.21 -2.80 9.98
N ALA A 61 -9.59 -3.85 10.53
CA ALA A 61 -8.28 -3.78 11.16
C ALA A 61 -7.15 -3.55 10.13
N ILE A 62 -7.19 -4.29 9.00
CA ILE A 62 -6.26 -4.09 7.88
C ILE A 62 -6.37 -2.67 7.32
N MET A 63 -7.58 -2.15 7.14
CA MET A 63 -7.81 -0.80 6.63
C MET A 63 -7.29 0.27 7.59
N LYS A 64 -7.50 0.09 8.89
CA LYS A 64 -6.96 1.02 9.90
C LYS A 64 -5.42 1.03 9.87
N ASN A 65 -4.81 -0.15 9.80
CA ASN A 65 -3.35 -0.28 9.70
C ASN A 65 -2.80 0.35 8.41
N LEU A 66 -3.48 0.15 7.27
CA LEU A 66 -3.15 0.81 6.00
C LEU A 66 -3.28 2.33 6.08
N GLU A 67 -4.33 2.84 6.74
CA GLU A 67 -4.53 4.27 6.92
C GLU A 67 -3.39 4.91 7.72
N GLU A 68 -2.98 4.28 8.83
CA GLU A 68 -1.84 4.75 9.63
C GLU A 68 -0.52 4.68 8.85
N LEU A 69 -0.29 3.61 8.09
CA LEU A 69 0.87 3.47 7.22
C LEU A 69 0.91 4.55 6.15
N LEU A 70 -0.21 4.80 5.48
CA LEU A 70 -0.29 5.82 4.43
C LEU A 70 -0.10 7.23 5.00
N LYS A 71 -0.65 7.53 6.18
CA LYS A 71 -0.41 8.80 6.88
C LYS A 71 1.08 9.00 7.19
N ASP A 72 1.80 7.97 7.67
CA ASP A 72 3.25 8.03 7.90
C ASP A 72 4.04 8.25 6.60
N ILE A 73 3.62 7.61 5.50
CA ILE A 73 4.26 7.75 4.18
C ILE A 73 4.06 9.16 3.60
N VAL A 74 2.85 9.71 3.73
CA VAL A 74 2.49 11.07 3.28
C VAL A 74 3.29 12.10 4.08
N GLN A 75 3.30 11.98 5.41
CA GLN A 75 4.07 12.87 6.29
C GLN A 75 5.56 12.92 5.95
N LYS A 76 6.14 11.80 5.48
CA LYS A 76 7.55 11.69 5.13
C LYS A 76 7.86 12.02 3.66
N SER A 77 6.89 12.52 2.88
CA SER A 77 7.05 12.82 1.44
C SER A 77 7.59 11.62 0.63
N GLN A 78 7.28 10.40 1.08
CA GLN A 78 7.62 9.16 0.35
C GLN A 78 6.55 8.78 -0.69
N VAL A 79 5.68 9.74 -1.03
CA VAL A 79 4.66 9.65 -2.10
C VAL A 79 5.26 9.48 -3.49
N LYS A 80 6.58 9.69 -3.63
CA LYS A 80 7.32 9.51 -4.88
C LYS A 80 7.35 8.04 -5.29
N LEU A 81 7.12 7.12 -4.37
CA LEU A 81 7.34 5.70 -4.63
C LEU A 81 6.16 5.03 -5.34
N SER A 82 6.44 4.27 -6.39
CA SER A 82 5.44 3.48 -7.12
C SER A 82 4.72 2.45 -6.24
N LEU A 83 5.42 1.90 -5.23
CA LEU A 83 4.84 1.02 -4.23
C LEU A 83 3.77 1.73 -3.37
N THR A 84 3.99 2.99 -3.01
CA THR A 84 3.03 3.82 -2.28
C THR A 84 1.75 4.02 -3.09
N HIS A 85 1.87 4.35 -4.38
CA HIS A 85 0.71 4.51 -5.25
C HIS A 85 -0.11 3.22 -5.36
N ARG A 86 0.54 2.06 -5.39
CA ARG A 86 -0.15 0.77 -5.40
C ARG A 86 -0.96 0.57 -4.12
N LEU A 87 -0.35 0.81 -2.96
CA LEU A 87 -1.02 0.69 -1.65
C LEU A 87 -2.18 1.68 -1.50
N LEU A 88 -2.01 2.92 -1.96
CA LEU A 88 -3.05 3.93 -1.96
C LEU A 88 -4.24 3.52 -2.84
N ASN A 89 -3.99 2.97 -4.03
CA ASN A 89 -5.04 2.53 -4.93
C ASN A 89 -5.85 1.36 -4.33
N GLU A 90 -5.18 0.42 -3.66
CA GLU A 90 -5.86 -0.65 -2.92
C GLU A 90 -6.72 -0.05 -1.80
N PHE A 91 -6.17 0.82 -0.96
CA PHE A 91 -6.92 1.49 0.10
C PHE A 91 -8.17 2.23 -0.42
N LEU A 92 -8.02 3.01 -1.49
CA LEU A 92 -9.13 3.75 -2.12
C LEU A 92 -10.22 2.85 -2.72
N SER A 93 -9.87 1.61 -3.11
CA SER A 93 -10.82 0.65 -3.66
C SER A 93 -11.69 0.01 -2.58
N PHE A 94 -11.20 -0.07 -1.33
CA PHE A 94 -11.89 -0.72 -0.22
C PHE A 94 -12.49 0.24 0.80
N CYS A 95 -12.07 1.50 0.82
CA CYS A 95 -12.46 2.52 1.80
C CYS A 95 -13.91 3.00 1.74
N ASN A 96 -14.39 3.38 2.93
CA ASN A 96 -15.64 4.12 3.11
C ASN A 96 -15.50 5.56 2.61
N ALA A 97 -16.61 6.19 2.23
CA ALA A 97 -16.62 7.54 1.66
C ALA A 97 -15.97 8.61 2.57
N GLU A 98 -16.14 8.49 3.89
CA GLU A 98 -15.57 9.40 4.89
C GLU A 98 -14.04 9.28 4.94
N GLN A 99 -13.52 8.07 5.14
CA GLN A 99 -12.07 7.79 5.16
C GLN A 99 -11.41 8.19 3.83
N LYS A 100 -12.10 7.98 2.71
CA LYS A 100 -11.63 8.39 1.39
C LYS A 100 -11.48 9.92 1.31
N SER A 101 -12.44 10.68 1.85
CA SER A 101 -12.38 12.13 1.85
C SER A 101 -11.21 12.66 2.70
N GLU A 102 -11.00 12.11 3.90
CA GLU A 102 -9.86 12.48 4.75
C GLU A 102 -8.51 12.16 4.11
N MET A 103 -8.42 10.99 3.46
CA MET A 103 -7.21 10.56 2.77
C MET A 103 -6.90 11.46 1.56
N ILE A 104 -7.92 11.80 0.77
CA ILE A 104 -7.78 12.73 -0.36
C ILE A 104 -7.38 14.13 0.13
N ASP A 105 -7.95 14.59 1.25
CA ASP A 105 -7.59 15.88 1.83
C ASP A 105 -6.11 15.91 2.26
N SER A 106 -5.62 14.82 2.85
CA SER A 106 -4.20 14.67 3.21
C SER A 106 -3.30 14.56 1.98
N LEU A 107 -3.79 13.96 0.89
CA LEU A 107 -3.02 13.77 -0.33
C LEU A 107 -2.91 15.05 -1.16
N LYS A 108 -3.91 15.96 -1.10
CA LYS A 108 -4.01 17.16 -1.97
C LYS A 108 -2.74 18.01 -1.96
N ASP A 109 -2.09 18.12 -0.81
CA ASP A 109 -0.86 18.91 -0.61
C ASP A 109 0.35 18.27 -1.30
N HIS A 110 0.33 16.95 -1.46
CA HIS A 110 1.41 16.14 -2.01
C HIS A 110 1.16 15.67 -3.47
N ILE A 111 -0.03 15.96 -4.04
CA ILE A 111 -0.35 15.73 -5.46
C ILE A 111 0.74 16.27 -6.43
N PRO A 112 1.32 17.47 -6.25
CA PRO A 112 2.37 17.93 -7.15
C PRO A 112 3.62 17.04 -7.14
N GLU A 113 3.96 16.40 -6.02
CA GLU A 113 5.07 15.45 -5.94
C GLU A 113 4.73 14.09 -6.57
N VAL A 114 3.48 13.65 -6.40
CA VAL A 114 2.92 12.42 -7.03
C VAL A 114 2.93 12.54 -8.57
N CYS A 115 2.46 13.67 -9.11
CA CYS A 115 2.43 13.90 -10.55
C CYS A 115 3.83 14.01 -11.17
N ARG A 116 4.82 14.53 -10.42
CA ARG A 116 6.19 14.72 -10.94
C ARG A 116 6.88 13.40 -11.27
N PHE A 117 6.52 12.29 -10.62
CA PHE A 117 7.12 10.97 -10.84
C PHE A 117 6.94 10.43 -12.28
N ARG A 118 5.88 10.85 -12.99
CA ARG A 118 5.64 10.42 -14.38
C ARG A 118 6.28 11.33 -15.43
N PHE A 119 6.66 12.55 -15.08
CA PHE A 119 7.08 13.58 -16.03
C PHE A 119 8.61 13.77 -16.13
N CYS A 120 9.39 13.15 -15.24
CA CYS A 120 10.87 13.27 -15.26
C CYS A 120 11.58 12.05 -15.87
N LEU A 121 10.82 11.08 -16.40
CA LEU A 121 11.32 9.83 -17.00
C LEU A 121 11.11 9.75 -18.52
N VAL A 122 10.85 10.89 -19.18
CA VAL A 122 10.85 11.03 -20.65
C VAL A 122 11.82 12.12 -21.04
#